data_AF-A0A520BLZ1-F1
#
_entry.id   AF-A0A520BLZ1-F1
#
_cell.length_a   1.000
_cell.length_b   1.000
_cell.length_c   1.000
_cell.angle_alpha   90.00
_cell.angle_beta   90.00
_cell.angle_gamma   90.00
#
_symmetry.space_group_name_H-M   'P 1'
#
loop_
_entity.id
_entity.type
_entity.pdbx_description
1 polymer ?
#
loop_
_entity_poly.entity_id
_entity_poly.type
_entity_poly.pdbx_seq_one_letter_code
_entity_poly.pdbx_strand_id
1 'polypeptide(L)'
;MPLISIVIAFVPQSSCKELIALHDAGVLDIVSVGNDSEIEIADQGGIVYHYKDENDEAVAQSYQTFVDCVGQPHLDFAKFIFDGLKSAGAISAAQLAFKNQQIGADEMGKNEKVEELDEGSYMLNVPGITINDNFQIVDGNGNANPHIFIMAVPYIGGFNPDYSGIDFSEEASQRIIDQF
;
A
#
# COMPACT_ATOMS: atom_id res chain seq x y z
N MET A 1 20.25 15.25 12.34
CA MET A 1 18.90 14.73 12.65
C MET A 1 18.11 14.79 11.37
N PRO A 2 17.75 13.65 10.74
CA PRO A 2 16.82 13.73 9.63
C PRO A 2 15.43 14.00 10.21
N LEU A 3 14.90 15.17 9.89
CA LEU A 3 13.50 15.50 10.08
C LEU A 3 12.72 14.58 9.14
N ILE A 4 12.14 13.51 9.68
CA ILE A 4 11.18 12.70 8.93
C ILE A 4 9.93 13.56 8.77
N SER A 5 9.82 14.25 7.64
CA SER A 5 8.58 14.87 7.21
C SER A 5 7.66 13.74 6.77
N ILE A 6 6.84 13.24 7.70
CA ILE A 6 5.74 12.35 7.33
C ILE A 6 4.71 13.26 6.62
N VAL A 7 4.84 13.40 5.31
CA VAL A 7 3.79 13.98 4.47
C VAL A 7 2.70 12.92 4.36
N ILE A 8 1.87 12.82 5.39
CA ILE A 8 0.61 12.10 5.30
C ILE A 8 -0.23 12.91 4.31
N ALA A 9 -0.74 12.29 3.26
CA ALA A 9 -1.75 12.87 2.39
C ALA A 9 -3.01 13.15 3.21
N PHE A 10 -3.03 14.29 3.89
CA PHE A 10 -4.13 14.75 4.71
C PHE A 10 -4.88 15.81 3.91
N VAL A 11 -6.21 15.69 3.87
CA VAL A 11 -7.06 16.77 3.35
C VAL A 11 -6.72 18.04 4.13
N PRO A 12 -6.29 19.14 3.49
CA PRO A 12 -5.89 20.34 4.21
C PRO A 12 -6.98 20.79 5.19
N GLN A 13 -6.61 21.28 6.38
CA GLN A 13 -7.60 21.66 7.40
C GLN A 13 -8.65 22.66 6.90
N SER A 14 -8.27 23.55 5.98
CA SER A 14 -9.21 24.46 5.30
C SER A 14 -10.24 23.69 4.47
N SER A 15 -9.80 22.70 3.70
CA SER A 15 -10.67 21.83 2.91
C SER A 15 -11.58 20.99 3.80
N CYS A 16 -11.12 20.50 4.96
CA CYS A 16 -11.99 19.83 5.93
C CYS A 16 -13.13 20.74 6.41
N LYS A 17 -12.84 22.02 6.71
CA LYS A 17 -13.86 22.98 7.13
C LYS A 17 -14.91 23.21 6.05
N GLU A 18 -14.48 23.29 4.80
CA GLU A 18 -15.39 23.45 3.65
C GLU A 18 -16.28 22.22 3.46
N LEU A 19 -15.71 21.01 3.53
CA LEU A 19 -16.50 19.76 3.44
C LEU A 19 -17.55 19.67 4.55
N ILE A 20 -17.18 20.01 5.80
CA ILE A 20 -18.13 20.04 6.92
C ILE A 20 -19.21 21.09 6.70
N ALA A 21 -18.87 22.30 6.23
CA ALA A 21 -19.85 23.34 5.95
C ALA A 21 -20.85 22.95 4.84
N LEU A 22 -20.39 22.22 3.80
CA LEU A 22 -21.26 21.68 2.76
C LEU A 22 -22.19 20.60 3.30
N HIS A 23 -21.68 19.74 4.18
CA HIS A 23 -22.49 18.75 4.88
C HIS A 23 -23.56 19.40 5.77
N ASP A 24 -23.17 20.39 6.59
CA ASP A 24 -24.08 21.13 7.47
C ASP A 24 -25.16 21.91 6.67
N ALA A 25 -24.83 22.34 5.45
CA ALA A 25 -25.77 22.98 4.53
C ALA A 25 -26.70 21.98 3.81
N GLY A 26 -26.51 20.67 4.00
CA GLY A 26 -27.33 19.61 3.40
C GLY A 26 -27.10 19.41 1.90
N VAL A 27 -25.91 19.77 1.39
CA VAL A 27 -25.55 19.61 -0.04
C VAL A 27 -24.46 18.56 -0.28
N LEU A 28 -23.94 17.94 0.78
CA LEU A 28 -22.96 16.86 0.74
C LEU A 28 -23.31 15.81 1.80
N ASP A 29 -23.50 14.57 1.38
CA ASP A 29 -23.66 13.44 2.30
C ASP A 29 -22.30 12.78 2.57
N ILE A 30 -22.03 12.48 3.84
CA ILE A 30 -20.85 11.70 4.26
C ILE A 30 -21.38 10.35 4.74
N VAL A 31 -21.02 9.28 4.01
CA VAL A 31 -21.53 7.94 4.27
C VAL A 31 -20.37 7.04 4.68
N SER A 32 -20.55 6.29 5.78
CA SER A 32 -19.62 5.24 6.20
C SER A 32 -19.96 3.94 5.47
N VAL A 33 -18.97 3.35 4.77
CA VAL A 33 -19.20 2.26 3.82
C VAL A 33 -18.38 0.99 4.10
N GLY A 34 -17.62 0.96 5.20
CA GLY A 34 -16.83 -0.20 5.60
C GLY A 34 -15.70 -0.58 4.63
N ASN A 35 -15.10 -1.75 4.84
CA ASN A 35 -13.99 -2.29 4.03
C ASN A 35 -14.44 -3.41 3.07
N ASP A 36 -15.68 -3.86 3.18
CA ASP A 36 -16.29 -4.95 2.42
C ASP A 36 -17.20 -4.46 1.29
N SER A 37 -17.07 -3.18 0.91
CA SER A 37 -17.81 -2.60 -0.21
C SER A 37 -17.39 -3.17 -1.56
N GLU A 38 -18.33 -3.21 -2.50
CA GLU A 38 -18.10 -3.68 -3.87
C GLU A 38 -18.81 -2.79 -4.90
N ILE A 39 -18.26 -2.79 -6.11
CA ILE A 39 -18.77 -2.02 -7.24
C ILE A 39 -19.27 -2.99 -8.30
N GLU A 40 -20.52 -2.82 -8.69
CA GLU A 40 -21.12 -3.49 -9.85
C GLU A 40 -21.33 -2.46 -10.98
N ILE A 41 -20.84 -2.77 -12.19
CA ILE A 41 -21.05 -1.90 -13.35
C ILE A 41 -22.47 -2.14 -13.87
N ALA A 42 -23.29 -1.08 -13.92
CA ALA A 42 -24.66 -1.19 -14.36
C ALA A 42 -24.78 -1.23 -15.90
N ASP A 43 -25.65 -2.08 -16.43
CA ASP A 43 -25.86 -2.29 -17.88
C ASP A 43 -26.20 -1.00 -18.65
N GLN A 44 -26.86 -0.03 -17.99
CA GLN A 44 -27.29 1.22 -18.61
C GLN A 44 -26.34 2.39 -18.38
N GLY A 45 -25.14 2.13 -17.84
CA GLY A 45 -24.16 3.12 -17.44
C GLY A 45 -24.26 3.47 -15.94
N GLY A 46 -23.16 4.03 -15.42
CA GLY A 46 -22.97 4.23 -13.98
C GLY A 46 -22.59 2.93 -13.26
N ILE A 47 -22.75 2.92 -11.94
CA ILE A 47 -22.48 1.78 -11.07
C ILE A 47 -23.62 1.56 -10.08
N VAL A 48 -23.68 0.37 -9.50
CA VAL A 48 -24.30 0.09 -8.21
C VAL A 48 -23.19 -0.13 -7.19
N TYR A 49 -23.19 0.68 -6.14
CA TYR A 49 -22.25 0.56 -5.03
C TYR A 49 -22.93 -0.19 -3.89
N HIS A 50 -22.36 -1.32 -3.51
CA HIS A 50 -22.85 -2.17 -2.45
C HIS A 50 -21.94 -2.03 -1.23
N TYR A 51 -22.53 -1.80 -0.06
CA TYR A 51 -21.79 -1.64 1.18
C TYR A 51 -22.69 -1.94 2.38
N LYS A 52 -22.09 -2.01 3.57
CA LYS A 52 -22.84 -2.04 4.82
C LYS A 52 -22.77 -0.69 5.52
N ASP A 53 -23.92 -0.22 5.99
CA ASP A 53 -23.98 1.03 6.72
C ASP A 53 -23.50 0.88 8.18
N GLU A 54 -23.63 1.96 8.96
CA GLU A 54 -23.26 1.99 10.37
C GLU A 54 -24.09 1.04 11.28
N ASN A 55 -25.21 0.51 10.78
CA ASN A 55 -26.07 -0.43 11.46
C ASN A 55 -25.85 -1.89 10.99
N ASP A 56 -24.81 -2.14 10.17
CA ASP A 56 -24.53 -3.42 9.51
C ASP A 56 -25.64 -3.85 8.52
N GLU A 57 -26.47 -2.90 8.07
CA GLU A 57 -27.50 -3.14 7.06
C GLU A 57 -26.90 -3.04 5.65
N ALA A 58 -27.25 -4.01 4.79
CA ALA A 58 -26.78 -4.02 3.41
C ALA A 58 -27.49 -2.95 2.58
N VAL A 59 -26.71 -2.08 1.95
CA VAL A 59 -27.15 -1.00 1.08
C VAL A 59 -26.63 -1.24 -0.34
N ALA A 60 -27.50 -1.00 -1.32
CA ALA A 60 -27.14 -0.99 -2.73
C ALA A 60 -27.64 0.31 -3.36
N GLN A 61 -26.72 1.20 -3.74
CA GLN A 61 -27.04 2.54 -4.23
C GLN A 61 -26.47 2.79 -5.62
N SER A 62 -27.31 3.27 -6.54
CA SER A 62 -26.89 3.57 -7.91
C SER A 62 -26.30 4.97 -8.03
N TYR A 63 -25.16 5.08 -8.73
CA TYR A 63 -24.51 6.34 -9.05
C TYR A 63 -24.23 6.44 -10.54
N GLN A 64 -24.57 7.57 -11.15
CA GLN A 64 -24.29 7.83 -12.57
C GLN A 64 -22.80 8.08 -12.82
N THR A 65 -22.13 8.74 -11.86
CA THR A 65 -20.70 9.00 -11.88
C THR A 65 -20.11 8.50 -10.57
N PHE A 66 -19.04 7.74 -10.65
CA PHE A 66 -18.28 7.26 -9.51
C PHE A 66 -16.81 7.61 -9.69
N VAL A 67 -16.22 8.16 -8.64
CA VAL A 67 -14.79 8.53 -8.60
C VAL A 67 -14.16 7.72 -7.48
N ASP A 68 -13.35 6.73 -7.86
CA ASP A 68 -12.62 5.91 -6.89
C ASP A 68 -11.38 6.66 -6.41
N CYS A 69 -11.40 7.03 -5.12
CA CYS A 69 -10.31 7.71 -4.44
C CYS A 69 -9.70 6.85 -3.31
N VAL A 70 -9.95 5.54 -3.27
CA VAL A 70 -9.42 4.63 -2.22
C VAL A 70 -7.89 4.46 -2.35
N GLY A 71 -7.34 4.77 -3.54
CA GLY A 71 -5.93 4.63 -3.84
C GLY A 71 -5.59 3.24 -4.40
N GLN A 72 -4.31 2.92 -4.50
CA GLN A 72 -3.85 1.63 -5.00
C GLN A 72 -3.52 0.69 -3.83
N PRO A 73 -4.05 -0.54 -3.80
CA PRO A 73 -3.71 -1.49 -2.76
C PRO A 73 -2.25 -1.91 -2.88
N HIS A 74 -1.63 -2.26 -1.76
CA HIS A 74 -0.35 -2.94 -1.81
C HIS A 74 -0.51 -4.31 -2.49
N LEU A 75 0.49 -4.68 -3.29
CA LEU A 75 0.51 -5.92 -4.05
C LEU A 75 1.53 -6.86 -3.44
N ASP A 76 1.10 -8.08 -3.12
CA ASP A 76 2.02 -9.12 -2.66
C ASP A 76 2.99 -9.54 -3.76
N PHE A 77 4.13 -10.11 -3.38
CA PHE A 77 5.16 -10.61 -4.29
C PHE A 77 4.60 -11.48 -5.43
N ALA A 78 3.61 -12.33 -5.13
CA ALA A 78 2.98 -13.21 -6.13
C ALA A 78 2.29 -12.43 -7.27
N LYS A 79 1.77 -11.22 -6.98
CA LYS A 79 1.09 -10.35 -7.95
C LYS A 79 2.06 -9.48 -8.77
N PHE A 80 3.38 -9.62 -8.56
CA PHE A 80 4.37 -8.92 -9.36
C PHE A 80 4.34 -9.39 -10.82
N ILE A 81 4.17 -8.46 -11.76
CA ILE A 81 3.81 -8.77 -13.16
C ILE A 81 4.99 -9.23 -14.04
N PHE A 82 6.24 -9.05 -13.59
CA PHE A 82 7.42 -9.43 -14.37
C PHE A 82 7.91 -10.83 -13.98
N ASP A 83 7.27 -11.87 -14.53
CA ASP A 83 7.61 -13.27 -14.26
C ASP A 83 9.08 -13.61 -14.55
N GLY A 84 9.68 -12.98 -15.56
CA GLY A 84 11.11 -13.16 -15.88
C GLY A 84 12.02 -12.81 -14.70
N LEU A 85 11.74 -11.71 -13.98
CA LEU A 85 12.52 -11.30 -12.81
C LEU A 85 12.33 -12.28 -11.64
N LYS A 86 11.10 -12.77 -11.43
CA LYS A 86 10.81 -13.82 -10.43
C LYS A 86 11.59 -15.09 -10.74
N SER A 87 11.48 -15.60 -11.98
CA SER A 87 12.12 -16.86 -12.39
C SER A 87 13.65 -16.80 -12.39
N ALA A 88 14.23 -15.62 -12.63
CA ALA A 88 15.67 -15.42 -12.60
C ALA A 88 16.22 -15.25 -11.17
N GLY A 89 15.35 -15.18 -10.15
CA GLY A 89 15.75 -14.88 -8.77
C GLY A 89 16.27 -13.46 -8.59
N ALA A 90 15.99 -12.54 -9.53
CA ALA A 90 16.50 -11.16 -9.51
C ALA A 90 15.77 -10.26 -8.52
N ILE A 91 14.67 -10.73 -7.95
CA ILE A 91 13.85 -10.07 -6.93
C ILE A 91 13.50 -11.05 -5.81
N SER A 92 13.28 -10.53 -4.61
CA SER A 92 12.79 -11.29 -3.46
C SER A 92 11.51 -10.68 -2.88
N ALA A 93 10.74 -11.48 -2.14
CA ALA A 93 9.58 -10.99 -1.40
C ALA A 93 10.01 -10.04 -0.28
N ALA A 94 9.20 -9.01 -0.02
CA ALA A 94 9.48 -8.06 1.05
C ALA A 94 9.32 -8.70 2.43
N GLN A 95 10.38 -8.66 3.23
CA GLN A 95 10.43 -9.28 4.56
C GLN A 95 11.10 -8.35 5.58
N LEU A 96 10.55 -8.30 6.80
CA LEU A 96 11.11 -7.56 7.92
C LEU A 96 11.63 -8.51 8.99
N ALA A 97 12.91 -8.37 9.34
CA ALA A 97 13.49 -9.16 10.43
C ALA A 97 12.93 -8.72 11.78
N PHE A 98 12.55 -9.68 12.61
CA PHE A 98 12.20 -9.39 13.99
C PHE A 98 13.44 -8.90 14.74
N LYS A 99 13.36 -7.69 15.33
CA LYS A 99 14.44 -7.18 16.19
C LYS A 99 14.70 -8.09 17.39
N ASN A 100 13.65 -8.72 17.92
CA ASN A 100 13.73 -9.71 18.98
C ASN A 100 13.19 -11.04 18.47
N GLN A 101 14.09 -12.00 18.26
CA GLN A 101 13.76 -13.31 17.72
C GLN A 101 12.85 -14.13 18.66
N GLN A 102 12.86 -13.87 19.97
CA GLN A 102 11.92 -14.51 20.89
C GLN A 102 10.47 -14.09 20.60
N ILE A 103 10.25 -12.81 20.25
CA ILE A 103 8.92 -12.33 19.85
C ILE A 103 8.53 -12.97 18.51
N GLY A 104 9.47 -13.09 17.57
CA GLY A 104 9.24 -13.79 16.31
C GLY A 104 8.80 -15.25 16.52
N ALA A 105 9.50 -15.98 17.39
CA ALA A 105 9.14 -17.34 17.77
C ALA A 105 7.75 -17.42 18.43
N ASP A 106 7.41 -16.45 19.30
CA ASP A 106 6.12 -16.41 19.98
C ASP A 106 4.95 -16.06 19.03
N GLU A 107 5.22 -15.30 17.96
CA GLU A 107 4.27 -14.95 16.90
C GLU A 107 4.12 -16.05 15.84
N MET A 108 5.12 -16.90 15.69
CA MET A 108 5.09 -18.05 14.79
C MET A 108 3.89 -18.96 15.11
N GLY A 109 3.04 -19.19 14.13
CA GLY A 109 1.80 -19.96 14.27
C GLY A 109 0.59 -19.18 14.83
N LYS A 110 0.78 -17.95 15.32
CA LYS A 110 -0.33 -17.02 15.63
C LYS A 110 -0.57 -16.04 14.49
N ASN A 111 0.49 -15.62 13.83
CA ASN A 111 0.45 -14.71 12.70
C ASN A 111 0.94 -15.46 11.46
N GLU A 112 0.03 -15.62 10.49
CA GLU A 112 0.28 -16.35 9.23
C GLU A 112 1.35 -15.69 8.36
N LYS A 113 1.69 -14.42 8.63
CA LYS A 113 2.73 -13.68 7.91
C LYS A 113 4.13 -13.92 8.47
N VAL A 114 4.28 -14.63 9.58
CA VAL A 114 5.58 -14.89 10.19
C VAL A 114 6.14 -16.20 9.64
N GLU A 115 7.38 -16.15 9.17
CA GLU A 115 8.11 -17.30 8.65
C GLU A 115 9.48 -17.41 9.33
N GLU A 116 9.95 -18.65 9.50
CA GLU A 116 11.31 -18.95 9.95
C GLU A 116 12.16 -19.23 8.71
N LEU A 117 13.18 -18.40 8.45
CA LEU A 117 14.07 -18.53 7.29
C LEU A 117 15.21 -19.54 7.56
N ASP A 118 15.81 -19.40 8.74
CA ASP A 118 16.91 -20.23 9.24
C ASP A 118 16.65 -20.51 10.72
N GLU A 119 17.34 -21.49 11.29
CA GLU A 119 17.17 -21.91 12.68
C GLU A 119 17.31 -20.71 13.65
N GLY A 120 16.18 -20.25 14.21
CA GLY A 120 16.09 -19.11 15.10
C GLY A 120 16.04 -17.71 14.45
N SER A 121 15.85 -17.62 13.13
CA SER A 121 15.67 -16.36 12.39
C SER A 121 14.25 -16.23 11.86
N TYR A 122 13.47 -15.38 12.51
CA TYR A 122 12.07 -15.11 12.18
C TYR A 122 11.94 -13.80 11.41
N MET A 123 11.13 -13.85 10.36
CA MET A 123 10.81 -12.74 9.48
C MET A 123 9.30 -12.53 9.41
N LEU A 124 8.89 -11.27 9.22
CA LEU A 124 7.51 -10.90 8.90
C LEU A 124 7.40 -10.63 7.40
N ASN A 125 6.60 -11.42 6.70
CA ASN A 125 6.21 -11.17 5.32
C ASN A 125 5.33 -9.93 5.25
N VAL A 126 5.76 -8.96 4.44
CA VAL A 126 5.03 -7.72 4.18
C VAL A 126 4.74 -7.59 2.69
N PRO A 127 3.74 -6.81 2.27
CA PRO A 127 3.41 -6.67 0.85
C PRO A 127 4.58 -6.14 0.01
N GLY A 128 4.66 -6.55 -1.25
CA GLY A 128 5.64 -6.06 -2.21
C GLY A 128 6.90 -6.92 -2.36
N ILE A 129 7.94 -6.29 -2.91
CA ILE A 129 9.25 -6.86 -3.19
C ILE A 129 10.33 -6.15 -2.36
N THR A 130 11.46 -6.82 -2.14
CA THR A 130 12.60 -6.19 -1.46
C THR A 130 13.27 -5.14 -2.32
N ILE A 131 13.45 -3.97 -1.70
CA ILE A 131 14.21 -2.85 -2.24
C ILE A 131 15.22 -2.37 -1.20
N ASN A 132 16.25 -1.65 -1.66
CA ASN A 132 17.11 -0.87 -0.77
C ASN A 132 16.65 0.60 -0.69
N ASP A 133 17.37 1.41 0.09
CA ASP A 133 17.10 2.84 0.30
C ASP A 133 17.21 3.71 -0.98
N ASN A 134 17.78 3.15 -2.05
CA ASN A 134 17.94 3.78 -3.36
C ASN A 134 16.91 3.26 -4.37
N PHE A 135 15.87 2.56 -3.91
CA PHE A 135 14.81 1.99 -4.75
C PHE A 135 15.27 0.93 -5.76
N GLN A 136 16.46 0.36 -5.57
CA GLN A 136 16.95 -0.75 -6.39
C GLN A 136 16.27 -2.05 -5.95
N ILE A 137 15.93 -2.90 -6.91
CA ILE A 137 15.44 -4.24 -6.59
C ILE A 137 16.56 -5.07 -5.94
N VAL A 138 16.19 -5.95 -5.02
CA VAL A 138 17.13 -6.80 -4.27
C VAL A 138 16.78 -8.27 -4.49
N ASP A 139 17.80 -9.08 -4.79
CA ASP A 139 17.66 -10.53 -4.97
C ASP A 139 17.48 -11.28 -3.63
N GLY A 140 17.31 -12.61 -3.69
CA GLY A 140 17.20 -13.44 -2.48
C GLY A 140 18.47 -13.54 -1.64
N ASN A 141 19.62 -13.09 -2.16
CA ASN A 141 20.90 -13.08 -1.45
C ASN A 141 21.21 -11.70 -0.85
N GLY A 142 20.30 -10.72 -0.99
CA GLY A 142 20.52 -9.35 -0.54
C GLY A 142 21.34 -8.47 -1.50
N ASN A 143 21.61 -8.92 -2.72
CA ASN A 143 22.32 -8.10 -3.71
C ASN A 143 21.35 -7.17 -4.43
N ALA A 144 21.66 -5.87 -4.41
CA ALA A 144 20.93 -4.87 -5.17
C ALA A 144 21.31 -4.93 -6.66
N ASN A 145 20.31 -4.80 -7.54
CA ASN A 145 20.54 -4.65 -8.98
C ASN A 145 20.90 -3.19 -9.30
N PRO A 146 22.08 -2.91 -9.90
CA PRO A 146 22.52 -1.53 -10.15
C PRO A 146 21.76 -0.84 -11.30
N HIS A 147 20.92 -1.57 -12.04
CA HIS A 147 20.28 -1.07 -13.27
C HIS A 147 18.75 -1.07 -13.22
N ILE A 148 18.14 -1.68 -12.20
CA ILE A 148 16.69 -1.79 -12.10
C ILE A 148 16.21 -1.16 -10.81
N PHE A 149 15.41 -0.12 -10.96
CA PHE A 149 14.82 0.67 -9.89
C PHE A 149 13.31 0.55 -9.93
N ILE A 150 12.65 0.56 -8.77
CA ILE A 150 11.19 0.48 -8.68
C ILE A 150 10.63 1.64 -7.84
N MET A 151 9.85 2.49 -8.50
CA MET A 151 9.13 3.61 -7.88
C MET A 151 7.62 3.37 -7.76
N ALA A 152 7.16 2.21 -8.24
CA ALA A 152 5.76 1.84 -8.17
C ALA A 152 5.40 1.43 -6.74
N VAL A 153 4.80 2.37 -6.00
CA VAL A 153 4.39 2.23 -4.58
C VAL A 153 3.66 0.92 -4.27
N PRO A 154 2.72 0.41 -5.11
CA PRO A 154 2.05 -0.86 -4.82
C PRO A 154 2.99 -2.04 -4.60
N TYR A 155 4.16 -2.04 -5.24
CA TYR A 155 5.15 -3.12 -5.14
C TYR A 155 6.17 -2.93 -4.02
N ILE A 156 6.16 -1.80 -3.30
CA ILE A 156 7.14 -1.49 -2.23
C ILE A 156 6.48 -1.12 -0.90
N GLY A 157 5.16 -1.31 -0.81
CA GLY A 157 4.36 -0.91 0.34
C GLY A 157 4.74 -1.55 1.67
N GLY A 158 5.37 -2.73 1.66
CA GLY A 158 5.80 -3.40 2.89
C GLY A 158 6.94 -2.71 3.62
N PHE A 159 7.86 -2.06 2.90
CA PHE A 159 8.92 -1.27 3.51
C PHE A 159 8.50 0.18 3.73
N ASN A 160 7.62 0.69 2.87
CA ASN A 160 7.24 2.09 2.87
C ASN A 160 5.72 2.28 2.65
N PRO A 161 4.90 2.01 3.68
CA PRO A 161 3.44 1.98 3.55
C PRO A 161 2.82 3.35 3.23
N ASP A 162 3.48 4.46 3.58
CA ASP A 162 2.91 5.81 3.52
C ASP A 162 3.49 6.72 2.41
N TYR A 163 4.18 6.16 1.41
CA TYR A 163 4.67 6.97 0.30
C TYR A 163 3.56 7.37 -0.67
N SER A 164 3.28 8.67 -0.72
CA SER A 164 2.29 9.23 -1.63
C SER A 164 2.66 10.65 -2.05
N GLY A 165 2.10 11.07 -3.18
CA GLY A 165 2.18 12.46 -3.64
C GLY A 165 3.42 12.82 -4.46
N ILE A 166 3.47 14.09 -4.84
CA ILE A 166 4.50 14.66 -5.72
C ILE A 166 5.85 14.73 -4.99
N ASP A 167 5.86 15.05 -3.68
CA ASP A 167 7.10 15.14 -2.90
C ASP A 167 7.84 13.81 -2.82
N PHE A 168 7.11 12.69 -2.67
CA PHE A 168 7.71 11.36 -2.76
C PHE A 168 8.32 11.11 -4.15
N SER A 169 7.61 11.51 -5.20
CA SER A 169 8.08 11.32 -6.58
C SER A 169 9.38 12.09 -6.83
N GLU A 170 9.48 13.32 -6.32
CA GLU A 170 10.68 14.16 -6.38
C GLU A 170 11.84 13.49 -5.64
N GLU A 171 11.67 13.17 -4.35
CA GLU A 171 12.72 12.56 -3.53
C GLU A 171 13.18 11.20 -4.07
N ALA A 172 12.25 10.34 -4.50
CA ALA A 172 12.58 9.06 -5.10
C ALA A 172 13.38 9.24 -6.40
N SER A 173 12.98 10.18 -7.25
CA SER A 173 13.69 10.47 -8.50
C SER A 173 15.10 11.01 -8.25
N GLN A 174 15.27 11.91 -7.28
CA GLN A 174 16.58 12.46 -6.93
C GLN A 174 17.53 11.38 -6.43
N ARG A 175 17.06 10.50 -5.52
CA ARG A 175 17.89 9.39 -5.02
C ARG A 175 18.37 8.46 -6.11
N ILE A 176 17.50 8.18 -7.10
CA ILE A 176 17.83 7.33 -8.24
C ILE A 176 18.85 8.02 -9.14
N ILE A 177 18.67 9.31 -9.43
CA ILE A 177 19.62 10.10 -10.24
C ILE A 177 21.01 10.09 -9.60
N ASP A 178 21.11 10.21 -8.28
CA ASP A 178 22.39 10.21 -7.56
C ASP A 178 23.13 8.85 -7.60
N GLN A 179 22.49 7.78 -8.12
CA GLN A 179 23.13 6.48 -8.35
C GLN A 179 23.75 6.32 -9.75
N PHE A 180 23.56 7.28 -10.65
CA PHE A 180 24.18 7.32 -11.99
C PHE A 180 25.46 8.15 -12.01
#